data_AF-A0AAD7T7B6-F1
#
_entry.id   AF-A0AAD7T7B6-F1
#
_cell.length_a   1.000
_cell.length_b   1.000
_cell.length_c   1.000
_cell.angle_alpha   90.00
_cell.angle_beta   90.00
_cell.angle_gamma   90.00
#
_symmetry.space_group_name_H-M   'P 1'
#
loop_
_entity.id
_entity.type
_entity.pdbx_description
1 polymer ?
#
loop_
_entity_poly.entity_id
_entity_poly.type
_entity_poly.pdbx_seq_one_letter_code
_entity_poly.pdbx_strand_id
1 'polypeptide(L)'
;MEKKRMDCPSLPPGWKKEEVIRKSGISAGKCDVYYYSPTGKKFRSKPQLSRYLGIKFDLGCFDFRTGRTVPGKLQKSKQRLRNESLGLSKGKPDLSTALPIRQTASIFKQPVTKVVHHPTNKVKADSQRATEQPRQLFWEKRLKGLRSFDVMDEALRTMELPKGLQGVGPGTTDETLLEQEERVHLARKSLEEALAVDCLVRAAESVEDMSSEGEASP
;
A
#
# COMPACT_ATOMS: atom_id res chain seq x y z
N MET A 1 19.53 -10.71 35.86
CA MET A 1 19.15 -9.67 34.88
C MET A 1 17.65 -9.45 34.99
N GLU A 2 17.26 -8.36 35.63
CA GLU A 2 15.86 -7.92 35.65
C GLU A 2 15.33 -7.77 34.22
N LYS A 3 14.22 -8.43 33.94
CA LYS A 3 13.54 -8.32 32.66
C LYS A 3 12.76 -7.00 32.69
N LYS A 4 13.32 -5.95 32.09
CA LYS A 4 12.66 -4.64 31.99
C LYS A 4 11.44 -4.76 31.08
N ARG A 5 10.28 -4.99 31.70
CA ARG A 5 8.97 -4.98 31.05
C ARG A 5 8.39 -3.58 31.21
N MET A 6 7.99 -2.96 30.12
CA MET A 6 7.39 -1.63 30.12
C MET A 6 5.91 -1.73 29.77
N ASP A 7 5.07 -0.90 30.37
CA ASP A 7 3.66 -0.85 30.03
C ASP A 7 3.47 -0.36 28.59
N CYS A 8 2.47 -0.92 27.91
CA CYS A 8 2.18 -0.60 26.51
C CYS A 8 0.83 0.13 26.41
N PRO A 9 0.82 1.47 26.38
CA PRO A 9 -0.43 2.26 26.40
C PRO A 9 -1.28 2.12 25.13
N SER A 10 -0.71 1.55 24.06
CA SER A 10 -1.41 1.28 22.79
C SER A 10 -2.16 -0.06 22.78
N LEU A 11 -2.08 -0.82 23.87
CA LEU A 11 -2.87 -2.03 24.14
C LEU A 11 -3.78 -1.78 25.36
N PRO A 12 -4.75 -2.67 25.64
CA PRO A 12 -5.59 -2.54 26.82
C PRO A 12 -4.77 -2.43 28.12
N PRO A 13 -5.35 -1.90 29.20
CA PRO A 13 -4.66 -1.80 30.48
C PRO A 13 -4.07 -3.13 30.95
N GLY A 14 -2.88 -3.06 31.58
CA GLY A 14 -2.17 -4.22 32.12
C GLY A 14 -1.33 -5.00 31.10
N TRP A 15 -1.30 -4.59 29.83
CA TRP A 15 -0.41 -5.18 28.83
C TRP A 15 1.02 -4.63 28.92
N LYS A 16 2.00 -5.53 28.88
CA LYS A 16 3.43 -5.19 29.00
C LYS A 16 4.22 -5.62 27.78
N LYS A 17 5.19 -4.81 27.36
CA LYS A 17 6.15 -5.08 26.29
C LYS A 17 7.53 -5.40 26.88
N GLU A 18 8.20 -6.40 26.35
CA GLU A 18 9.57 -6.76 26.67
C GLU A 18 10.42 -6.80 25.39
N GLU A 19 11.58 -6.15 25.42
CA GLU A 19 12.57 -6.21 24.36
C GLU A 19 13.77 -7.02 24.83
N VAL A 20 14.12 -8.07 24.11
CA VAL A 20 15.20 -9.00 24.47
C VAL A 20 16.24 -9.02 23.36
N ILE A 21 17.47 -8.59 23.69
CA ILE A 21 18.61 -8.68 22.77
C ILE A 21 19.20 -10.08 22.83
N ARG A 22 19.39 -10.71 21.68
CA ARG A 22 20.05 -12.01 21.55
C ARG A 22 21.52 -11.89 21.93
N LYS A 23 21.98 -12.76 22.83
CA LYS A 23 23.34 -12.69 23.38
C LYS A 23 24.40 -13.42 22.55
N SER A 24 24.01 -14.38 21.72
CA SER A 24 24.95 -15.31 21.08
C SER A 24 24.47 -15.79 19.70
N GLY A 25 25.38 -16.39 18.93
CA GLY A 25 25.15 -16.91 17.58
C GLY A 25 25.12 -15.84 16.49
N ILE A 26 24.85 -16.25 15.24
CA ILE A 26 24.84 -15.36 14.05
C ILE A 26 23.82 -14.20 14.12
N SER A 27 22.90 -14.25 15.07
CA SER A 27 21.89 -13.22 15.28
C SER A 27 22.06 -12.46 16.59
N ALA A 28 23.22 -12.60 17.24
CA ALA A 28 23.60 -11.79 18.40
C ALA A 28 23.43 -10.29 18.09
N GLY A 29 22.94 -9.53 19.06
CA GLY A 29 22.61 -8.11 18.89
C GLY A 29 21.24 -7.82 18.29
N LYS A 30 20.56 -8.79 17.65
CA LYS A 30 19.16 -8.58 17.21
C LYS A 30 18.21 -8.55 18.40
N CYS A 31 17.25 -7.63 18.37
CA CYS A 31 16.20 -7.48 19.38
C CYS A 31 14.92 -8.22 18.96
N ASP A 32 14.45 -9.11 19.83
CA ASP A 32 13.15 -9.75 19.77
C ASP A 32 12.17 -9.03 20.70
N VAL A 33 10.93 -8.86 20.25
CA VAL A 33 9.88 -8.17 21.02
C VAL A 33 8.82 -9.17 21.46
N TYR A 34 8.43 -9.08 22.73
CA TYR A 34 7.37 -9.88 23.33
C TYR A 34 6.33 -9.01 24.01
N TYR A 35 5.08 -9.46 23.99
CA TYR A 35 4.00 -8.85 24.78
C TYR A 35 3.49 -9.84 25.82
N TYR A 36 3.04 -9.30 26.95
CA TYR A 36 2.45 -10.04 28.05
C TYR A 36 1.07 -9.47 28.33
N SER A 37 0.07 -10.34 28.32
CA SER A 37 -1.27 -9.98 28.79
C SER A 37 -1.27 -9.72 30.31
N PRO A 38 -2.33 -9.12 30.87
CA PRO A 38 -2.48 -8.94 32.32
C PRO A 38 -2.38 -10.24 33.12
N THR A 39 -2.75 -11.37 32.50
CA THR A 39 -2.64 -12.73 33.08
C THR A 39 -1.24 -13.33 32.94
N GLY A 40 -0.28 -12.62 32.35
CA GLY A 40 1.10 -13.08 32.16
C GLY A 40 1.33 -13.94 30.91
N LYS A 41 0.30 -14.20 30.09
CA LYS A 41 0.46 -14.95 28.82
C LYS A 41 1.37 -14.20 27.85
N LYS A 42 2.36 -14.90 27.28
CA LYS A 42 3.39 -14.35 26.38
C LYS A 42 3.00 -14.46 24.91
N PHE A 43 3.25 -13.40 24.15
CA PHE A 43 2.99 -13.28 22.72
C PHE A 43 4.27 -12.88 21.98
N ARG A 44 4.53 -13.54 20.84
CA ARG A 44 5.77 -13.40 20.03
C ARG A 44 5.52 -12.88 18.61
N SER A 45 4.27 -12.64 18.23
CA SER A 45 3.93 -12.07 16.92
C SER A 45 2.59 -11.33 16.91
N LYS A 46 2.42 -10.41 15.95
CA LYS A 46 1.17 -9.65 15.74
C LYS A 46 -0.05 -10.55 15.48
N PRO A 47 0.01 -11.59 14.62
CA PRO A 47 -1.13 -12.46 14.39
C PRO A 47 -1.51 -13.31 15.60
N GLN A 48 -0.54 -13.66 16.46
CA GLN A 48 -0.83 -14.38 17.71
C GLN A 48 -1.56 -13.47 18.70
N LEU A 49 -1.14 -12.21 18.80
CA LEU A 49 -1.76 -11.20 19.65
C LEU A 49 -3.19 -10.87 19.18
N SER A 50 -3.37 -10.70 17.86
CA SER A 50 -4.69 -10.43 17.24
C SER A 50 -5.69 -11.55 17.49
N ARG A 51 -5.30 -12.82 17.36
CA ARG A 51 -6.19 -13.96 17.68
C ARG A 51 -6.63 -14.00 19.14
N TYR A 52 -5.80 -13.51 20.06
CA TYR A 52 -6.11 -13.52 21.49
C TYR A 52 -7.01 -12.36 21.92
N LEU A 53 -6.76 -11.16 21.40
CA LEU A 53 -7.62 -10.00 21.65
C LEU A 53 -8.94 -10.07 20.88
N GLY A 54 -8.95 -10.82 19.77
CA GLY A 54 -10.13 -11.02 18.93
C GLY A 54 -10.55 -9.76 18.18
N ILE A 55 -11.79 -9.77 17.69
CA ILE A 55 -12.38 -8.67 16.90
C ILE A 55 -12.62 -7.42 17.76
N LYS A 56 -12.65 -7.56 19.09
CA LYS A 56 -12.91 -6.46 20.02
C LYS A 56 -11.81 -5.40 20.05
N PHE A 57 -10.60 -5.71 19.58
CA PHE A 57 -9.48 -4.80 19.57
C PHE A 57 -8.74 -4.85 18.24
N ASP A 58 -8.95 -3.85 17.38
CA ASP A 58 -8.30 -3.79 16.08
C ASP A 58 -6.81 -3.45 16.23
N LEU A 59 -5.95 -4.36 15.75
CA LEU A 59 -4.52 -4.18 15.68
C LEU A 59 -4.06 -3.71 14.28
N GLY A 60 -4.95 -3.32 13.39
CA GLY A 60 -4.63 -2.88 12.02
C GLY A 60 -3.50 -1.86 11.98
N CYS A 61 -3.63 -0.80 12.78
CA CYS A 61 -2.63 0.27 12.89
C CYS A 61 -1.55 0.06 13.97
N PHE A 62 -1.58 -1.07 14.68
CA PHE A 62 -0.59 -1.40 15.70
C PHE A 62 0.69 -1.97 15.05
N ASP A 63 1.83 -1.35 15.32
CA ASP A 63 3.14 -1.90 14.96
C ASP A 63 3.70 -2.73 16.12
N PHE A 64 3.82 -4.03 15.88
CA PHE A 64 4.27 -4.99 16.88
C PHE A 64 5.70 -4.73 17.36
N ARG A 65 6.59 -4.21 16.49
CA ARG A 65 7.98 -3.98 16.87
C ARG A 65 8.13 -2.76 17.76
N THR A 66 7.48 -1.66 17.39
CA THR A 66 7.57 -0.41 18.15
C THR A 66 6.63 -0.39 19.37
N GLY A 67 5.51 -1.12 19.34
CA GLY A 67 4.50 -1.08 20.39
C GLY A 67 3.71 0.22 20.40
N ARG A 68 3.62 0.88 19.25
CA ARG A 68 2.87 2.11 19.04
C ARG A 68 1.84 1.90 17.94
N THR A 69 0.66 2.49 18.14
CA THR A 69 -0.31 2.69 17.07
C THR A 69 0.19 3.85 16.22
N VAL A 70 0.34 3.64 14.92
CA VAL A 70 0.68 4.70 13.98
C VAL A 70 -0.61 5.23 13.36
N PRO A 71 -1.14 6.40 13.79
CA PRO A 71 -2.40 6.93 13.26
C PRO A 71 -2.31 7.31 11.77
N GLY A 72 -1.10 7.44 11.22
CA GLY A 72 -0.87 7.76 9.80
C GLY A 72 -1.16 6.64 8.79
N LYS A 73 -1.54 5.43 9.22
CA LYS A 73 -2.03 4.38 8.30
C LYS A 73 -3.55 4.36 8.11
N LEU A 74 -4.27 5.29 8.77
CA LEU A 74 -5.73 5.45 8.68
C LEU A 74 -6.18 6.56 7.71
N GLN A 75 -5.27 7.21 6.99
CA GLN A 75 -5.60 8.13 5.87
C GLN A 75 -5.71 7.42 4.52
N LYS A 76 -6.18 6.16 4.51
CA LYS A 76 -6.48 5.41 3.28
C LYS A 76 -7.44 4.24 3.51
N SER A 77 -8.45 4.40 4.36
CA SER A 77 -9.46 3.35 4.53
C SER A 77 -10.76 3.86 5.20
N LYS A 78 -11.49 4.77 4.55
CA LYS A 78 -12.96 4.82 4.69
C LYS A 78 -13.73 5.43 3.52
N GLN A 79 -13.18 5.38 2.31
CA GLN A 79 -13.96 5.55 1.08
C GLN A 79 -13.50 4.49 0.08
N ARG A 80 -13.98 3.26 0.26
CA ARG A 80 -13.96 2.26 -0.80
C ARG A 80 -15.00 1.19 -0.50
N LEU A 81 -16.21 1.43 -0.96
CA LEU A 81 -16.99 0.35 -1.52
C LEU A 81 -17.45 0.78 -2.91
N ARG A 82 -17.00 -0.02 -3.87
CA ARG A 82 -17.44 -0.11 -5.26
C ARG A 82 -16.89 0.92 -6.26
N ASN A 83 -15.67 0.66 -6.73
CA ASN A 83 -15.45 0.52 -8.17
C ASN A 83 -14.27 -0.44 -8.42
N GLU A 84 -14.50 -1.46 -9.24
CA GLU A 84 -13.51 -2.45 -9.64
C GLU A 84 -12.45 -1.81 -10.54
N SER A 85 -11.19 -1.96 -10.15
CA SER A 85 -10.04 -1.98 -11.04
C SER A 85 -8.90 -2.61 -10.24
N LEU A 86 -8.45 -3.74 -10.76
CA LEU A 86 -7.50 -4.69 -10.20
C LEU A 86 -6.12 -4.06 -9.96
N GLY A 87 -6.01 -3.30 -8.87
CA GLY A 87 -4.73 -2.98 -8.26
C GLY A 87 -4.23 -4.20 -7.51
N LEU A 88 -3.69 -5.18 -8.23
CA LEU A 88 -2.89 -6.24 -7.61
C LEU A 88 -1.82 -5.56 -6.78
N SER A 89 -1.97 -5.77 -5.47
CA SER A 89 -0.90 -5.73 -4.49
C SER A 89 0.42 -6.10 -5.15
N LYS A 90 1.46 -5.29 -4.89
CA LYS A 90 2.86 -5.68 -4.93
C LYS A 90 3.04 -6.96 -4.10
N GLY A 91 2.70 -8.10 -4.68
CA GLY A 91 3.41 -9.32 -4.43
C GLY A 91 4.85 -8.99 -4.75
N LYS A 92 5.73 -9.32 -3.81
CA LYS A 92 7.08 -9.72 -4.21
C LYS A 92 6.88 -10.63 -5.44
N PRO A 93 7.47 -10.37 -6.62
CA PRO A 93 7.92 -11.53 -7.36
C PRO A 93 8.81 -12.23 -6.34
N ASP A 94 8.43 -13.44 -5.93
CA ASP A 94 9.38 -14.35 -5.32
C ASP A 94 10.40 -14.67 -6.42
N LEU A 95 11.22 -13.67 -6.75
CA LEU A 95 12.57 -13.84 -7.25
C LEU A 95 13.32 -14.42 -6.07
N SER A 96 12.96 -15.67 -5.77
CA SER A 96 13.75 -16.55 -4.96
C SER A 96 15.12 -16.51 -5.60
N THR A 97 16.05 -15.77 -4.98
CA THR A 97 17.48 -15.84 -5.29
C THR A 97 18.01 -17.26 -4.97
N ALA A 98 17.18 -18.15 -4.42
CA ALA A 98 17.53 -19.54 -4.26
C ALA A 98 17.77 -20.15 -5.63
N LEU A 99 18.96 -20.72 -5.76
CA LEU A 99 19.42 -21.29 -6.99
C LEU A 99 18.56 -22.50 -7.33
N PRO A 100 18.29 -22.75 -8.63
CA PRO A 100 17.51 -23.90 -9.04
C PRO A 100 18.04 -25.16 -8.38
N ILE A 101 17.15 -26.00 -7.86
CA ILE A 101 17.52 -27.28 -7.24
C ILE A 101 17.53 -28.34 -8.34
N ARG A 102 18.57 -29.17 -8.38
CA ARG A 102 18.63 -30.27 -9.36
C ARG A 102 17.47 -31.24 -9.15
N GLN A 103 16.74 -31.56 -10.23
CA GLN A 103 15.65 -32.53 -10.24
C GLN A 103 16.13 -33.97 -10.56
N THR A 104 17.35 -34.33 -10.17
CA THR A 104 17.84 -35.70 -10.39
C THR A 104 17.25 -36.64 -9.34
N ALA A 105 17.19 -37.94 -9.63
CA ALA A 105 16.61 -38.98 -8.77
C ALA A 105 17.31 -39.17 -7.39
N SER A 106 18.22 -38.28 -6.99
CA SER A 106 18.88 -38.30 -5.69
C SER A 106 18.04 -37.59 -4.63
N ILE A 107 17.85 -38.24 -3.50
CA ILE A 107 16.91 -37.87 -2.42
C ILE A 107 17.37 -36.63 -1.64
N PHE A 108 18.64 -36.26 -1.74
CA PHE A 108 19.18 -35.06 -1.08
C PHE A 108 19.27 -33.87 -2.06
N LYS A 109 18.49 -32.82 -1.77
CA LYS A 109 18.47 -31.59 -2.57
C LYS A 109 19.79 -30.82 -2.39
N GLN A 110 20.66 -30.86 -3.39
CA GLN A 110 21.85 -30.01 -3.44
C GLN A 110 21.53 -28.70 -4.21
N PRO A 111 21.84 -27.52 -3.65
CA PRO A 111 21.69 -26.25 -4.37
C PRO A 111 22.71 -26.17 -5.52
N VAL A 112 22.28 -25.69 -6.70
CA VAL A 112 23.20 -25.41 -7.82
C VAL A 112 24.03 -24.17 -7.49
N THR A 113 25.35 -24.19 -7.71
CA THR A 113 26.23 -23.06 -7.41
C THR A 113 26.07 -21.91 -8.42
N LYS A 114 25.88 -20.67 -7.96
CA LYS A 114 25.84 -19.47 -8.79
C LYS A 114 27.25 -18.94 -9.01
N VAL A 115 27.74 -18.94 -10.23
CA VAL A 115 28.97 -18.21 -10.57
C VAL A 115 28.57 -16.78 -10.94
N VAL A 116 28.77 -15.83 -10.01
CA VAL A 116 28.37 -14.43 -10.20
C VAL A 116 29.51 -13.56 -10.71
N HIS A 117 30.76 -13.95 -10.47
CA HIS A 117 31.92 -13.14 -10.79
C HIS A 117 32.78 -13.83 -11.84
N HIS A 118 32.81 -13.24 -13.04
CA HIS A 118 33.92 -13.42 -13.96
C HIS A 118 35.04 -12.48 -13.51
N PRO A 119 36.33 -12.90 -13.54
CA PRO A 119 37.44 -12.13 -12.97
C PRO A 119 37.63 -10.71 -13.54
N THR A 120 36.99 -10.39 -14.67
CA THR A 120 37.04 -9.07 -15.32
C THR A 120 35.91 -8.12 -14.89
N ASN A 121 34.92 -8.56 -14.11
CA ASN A 121 33.73 -7.76 -13.80
C ASN A 121 33.94 -6.89 -12.54
N LYS A 122 34.37 -5.63 -12.75
CA LYS A 122 34.49 -4.62 -11.70
C LYS A 122 33.14 -3.93 -11.45
N VAL A 123 32.38 -4.42 -10.47
CA VAL A 123 31.16 -3.72 -9.99
C VAL A 123 31.56 -2.67 -8.96
N LYS A 124 31.38 -1.39 -9.30
CA LYS A 124 31.60 -0.26 -8.38
C LYS A 124 30.53 -0.32 -7.27
N ALA A 125 30.94 -0.70 -6.06
CA ALA A 125 30.06 -0.69 -4.90
C ALA A 125 29.96 0.73 -4.34
N ASP A 126 29.08 1.55 -4.91
CA ASP A 126 28.66 2.79 -4.26
C ASP A 126 27.16 2.73 -3.98
N SER A 127 26.84 2.38 -2.74
CA SER A 127 25.48 2.38 -2.20
C SER A 127 25.25 3.68 -1.43
N GLN A 128 25.17 4.80 -2.13
CA GLN A 128 24.24 5.84 -1.70
C GLN A 128 22.86 5.38 -2.15
N ARG A 129 22.14 4.70 -1.25
CA ARG A 129 20.73 4.37 -1.43
C ARG A 129 19.97 5.70 -1.49
N ALA A 130 19.72 6.19 -2.69
CA ALA A 130 18.73 7.22 -2.91
C ALA A 130 17.40 6.70 -2.33
N THR A 131 16.87 7.41 -1.34
CA THR A 131 15.54 7.15 -0.73
C THR A 131 14.41 7.33 -1.75
N GLU A 132 14.71 7.85 -2.93
CA GLU A 132 13.77 8.01 -4.02
C GLU A 132 13.66 6.72 -4.83
N GLN A 133 12.43 6.20 -4.96
CA GLN A 133 12.15 5.15 -5.94
C GLN A 133 12.53 5.68 -7.32
N PRO A 134 13.15 4.88 -8.21
CA PRO A 134 13.45 5.35 -9.56
C PRO A 134 12.14 5.76 -10.22
N ARG A 135 11.94 7.07 -10.39
CA ARG A 135 10.79 7.61 -11.11
C ARG A 135 11.08 7.45 -12.59
N GLN A 136 10.19 6.78 -13.29
CA GLN A 136 10.27 6.64 -14.73
C GLN A 136 9.87 7.96 -15.39
N LEU A 137 10.77 8.94 -15.35
CA LEU A 137 10.66 10.16 -16.12
C LEU A 137 10.78 9.79 -17.61
N PHE A 138 10.00 10.46 -18.47
CA PHE A 138 10.01 10.26 -19.93
C PHE A 138 9.52 8.88 -20.41
N TRP A 139 8.62 8.22 -19.68
CA TRP A 139 7.96 7.01 -20.16
C TRP A 139 7.25 7.24 -21.51
N GLU A 140 6.63 8.41 -21.69
CA GLU A 140 6.03 8.87 -22.94
C GLU A 140 7.03 8.91 -24.09
N LYS A 141 8.26 9.41 -23.86
CA LYS A 141 9.33 9.41 -24.86
C LYS A 141 9.80 7.99 -25.21
N ARG A 142 9.77 7.06 -24.25
CA ARG A 142 10.11 5.64 -24.47
C ARG A 142 9.04 4.92 -25.29
N LEU A 143 7.76 5.28 -25.11
CA LEU A 143 6.64 4.68 -25.83
C LEU A 143 6.33 5.40 -27.15
N LYS A 144 6.95 6.55 -27.43
CA LYS A 144 6.80 7.27 -28.69
C LYS A 144 7.17 6.39 -29.87
N GLY A 145 6.23 6.23 -30.80
CA GLY A 145 6.42 5.44 -32.03
C GLY A 145 6.16 3.94 -31.88
N LEU A 146 5.82 3.45 -30.68
CA LEU A 146 5.31 2.10 -30.52
C LEU A 146 3.83 2.07 -30.93
N ARG A 147 3.43 1.07 -31.72
CA ARG A 147 2.03 0.78 -32.05
C ARG A 147 1.68 -0.59 -31.48
N SER A 148 0.43 -0.76 -31.06
CA SER A 148 -0.09 -2.07 -30.69
C SER A 148 -0.44 -2.85 -31.96
N PHE A 149 -0.21 -4.16 -31.93
CA PHE A 149 -0.50 -5.09 -33.01
C PHE A 149 -1.40 -6.20 -32.46
N ASP A 150 -2.31 -6.70 -33.28
CA ASP A 150 -3.14 -7.85 -32.96
C ASP A 150 -2.35 -9.17 -33.12
N VAL A 151 -2.94 -10.30 -32.73
CA VAL A 151 -2.38 -11.65 -32.89
C VAL A 151 -2.03 -12.01 -34.34
N MET A 152 -2.63 -11.30 -35.31
CA MET A 152 -2.35 -11.42 -36.75
C MET A 152 -1.31 -10.40 -37.27
N ASP A 153 -0.60 -9.70 -36.37
CA ASP A 153 0.41 -8.68 -36.68
C ASP A 153 -0.14 -7.47 -37.45
N GLU A 154 -1.44 -7.21 -37.33
CA GLU A 154 -2.08 -6.00 -37.86
C GLU A 154 -2.04 -4.88 -36.81
N ALA A 155 -1.57 -3.70 -37.20
CA ALA A 155 -1.50 -2.55 -36.31
C ALA A 155 -2.92 -2.09 -35.91
N LEU A 156 -3.20 -2.07 -34.61
CA LEU A 156 -4.48 -1.61 -34.09
C LEU A 156 -4.65 -0.12 -34.41
N ARG A 157 -5.86 0.23 -34.87
CA ARG A 157 -6.21 1.63 -35.12
C ARG A 157 -6.28 2.38 -33.80
N THR A 158 -5.55 3.49 -33.74
CA THR A 158 -5.71 4.50 -32.70
C THR A 158 -7.07 5.17 -32.87
N MET A 159 -7.75 5.46 -31.76
CA MET A 159 -9.05 6.16 -31.78
C MET A 159 -8.91 7.52 -32.46
N GLU A 160 -9.79 7.86 -33.40
CA GLU A 160 -9.79 9.18 -34.04
C GLU A 160 -10.52 10.20 -33.17
N LEU A 161 -9.88 11.34 -32.92
CA LEU A 161 -10.51 12.46 -32.24
C LEU A 161 -11.45 13.25 -33.16
N PRO A 162 -12.55 13.81 -32.63
CA PRO A 162 -13.38 14.76 -33.37
C PRO A 162 -12.56 15.94 -33.90
N LYS A 163 -12.90 16.45 -35.09
CA LYS A 163 -12.14 17.49 -35.82
C LYS A 163 -11.94 18.81 -35.06
N GLY A 164 -12.67 19.04 -33.96
CA GLY A 164 -12.51 20.22 -33.09
C GLY A 164 -11.50 20.04 -31.95
N LEU A 165 -10.97 18.83 -31.76
CA LEU A 165 -10.05 18.46 -30.71
C LEU A 165 -8.71 18.10 -31.33
N GLN A 166 -7.89 19.13 -31.54
CA GLN A 166 -6.53 18.97 -32.06
C GLN A 166 -5.54 19.39 -30.97
N GLY A 167 -4.58 18.52 -30.67
CA GLY A 167 -3.50 18.85 -29.75
C GLY A 167 -2.63 19.99 -30.30
N VAL A 168 -2.78 21.19 -29.75
CA VAL A 168 -1.92 22.33 -30.08
C VAL A 168 -0.81 22.45 -29.04
N GLY A 169 0.28 21.73 -29.25
CA GLY A 169 1.43 21.78 -28.35
C GLY A 169 2.52 20.75 -28.71
N PRO A 170 3.80 21.04 -28.39
CA PRO A 170 4.86 20.06 -28.56
C PRO A 170 4.64 18.87 -27.61
N GLY A 171 4.25 17.72 -28.16
CA GLY A 171 3.99 16.49 -27.40
C GLY A 171 2.52 16.22 -27.07
N THR A 172 1.59 17.09 -27.48
CA THR A 172 0.15 16.81 -27.34
C THR A 172 -0.30 15.87 -28.45
N THR A 173 -0.48 14.60 -28.13
CA THR A 173 -1.15 13.64 -29.00
C THR A 173 -2.64 13.61 -28.68
N ASP A 174 -3.43 13.19 -29.66
CA ASP A 174 -4.88 13.04 -29.51
C ASP A 174 -5.27 12.16 -28.31
N GLU A 175 -4.45 11.16 -27.98
CA GLU A 175 -4.61 10.31 -26.80
C GLU A 175 -4.48 11.06 -25.47
N THR A 176 -3.53 11.99 -25.34
CA THR A 176 -3.36 12.76 -24.09
C THR A 176 -4.47 13.79 -23.90
N LEU A 177 -5.05 14.28 -24.99
CA LEU A 177 -6.21 15.17 -24.96
C LEU A 177 -7.47 14.43 -24.47
N LEU A 178 -7.72 13.22 -24.99
CA LEU A 178 -8.83 12.35 -24.54
C LEU A 178 -8.78 12.08 -23.04
N GLU A 179 -7.60 11.71 -22.53
CA GLU A 179 -7.43 11.46 -21.09
C GLU A 179 -7.70 12.72 -20.25
N GLN A 180 -7.33 13.90 -20.75
CA GLN A 180 -7.58 15.16 -20.06
C GLN A 180 -9.06 15.53 -20.06
N GLU A 181 -9.75 15.35 -21.19
CA GLU A 181 -11.19 15.57 -21.30
C GLU A 181 -11.99 14.64 -20.39
N GLU A 182 -11.65 13.35 -20.35
CA GLU A 182 -12.30 12.39 -19.47
C GLU A 182 -12.14 12.80 -18.00
N ARG A 183 -10.95 13.25 -17.60
CA ARG A 183 -10.71 13.76 -16.24
C ARG A 183 -11.54 15.00 -15.92
N VAL A 184 -11.66 15.94 -16.86
CA VAL A 184 -12.49 17.14 -16.69
C VAL A 184 -13.96 16.76 -16.57
N HIS A 185 -14.44 15.83 -17.39
CA HIS A 185 -15.82 15.36 -17.36
C HIS A 185 -16.14 14.67 -16.02
N LEU A 186 -15.26 13.80 -15.54
CA LEU A 186 -15.40 13.14 -14.24
C LEU A 186 -15.35 14.13 -13.08
N ALA A 187 -14.46 15.13 -13.13
CA ALA A 187 -14.37 16.16 -12.11
C ALA A 187 -15.64 17.02 -12.04
N ARG A 188 -16.20 17.39 -13.20
CA ARG A 188 -17.47 18.12 -13.29
C ARG A 188 -18.63 17.31 -12.69
N LYS A 189 -18.76 16.04 -13.08
CA LYS A 189 -19.80 15.15 -12.54
C LYS A 189 -19.68 15.00 -11.02
N SER A 190 -18.47 14.83 -10.51
CA SER A 190 -18.21 14.76 -9.06
C SER A 190 -18.59 16.04 -8.33
N LEU A 191 -18.41 17.21 -8.95
CA LEU A 191 -18.81 18.49 -8.36
C LEU A 191 -20.33 18.66 -8.35
N GLU A 192 -21.01 18.26 -9.43
CA GLU A 192 -22.48 18.28 -9.51
C GLU A 192 -23.10 17.36 -8.43
N GLU A 193 -22.54 16.17 -8.23
CA GLU A 193 -22.96 15.25 -7.16
C GLU A 193 -22.73 15.85 -5.77
N ALA A 194 -21.58 16.49 -5.53
CA ALA A 194 -21.28 17.12 -4.24
C ALA A 194 -22.22 18.29 -3.92
N LEU A 195 -22.53 19.13 -4.91
CA LEU A 195 -23.46 20.24 -4.76
C LEU A 195 -24.89 19.76 -4.49
N ALA A 196 -25.33 18.67 -5.14
CA ALA A 196 -26.64 18.08 -4.87
C ALA A 196 -26.75 17.55 -3.43
N VAL A 197 -25.68 16.93 -2.91
CA VAL A 197 -25.62 16.49 -1.51
C VAL A 197 -25.66 17.67 -0.55
N ASP A 198 -24.90 18.74 -0.81
CA ASP A 198 -24.89 19.94 0.05
C ASP A 198 -26.26 20.64 0.09
N CYS A 199 -26.97 20.71 -1.05
CA CYS A 199 -28.35 21.20 -1.10
C CYS A 199 -29.31 20.35 -0.25
N LEU A 200 -29.17 19.02 -0.26
CA LEU A 200 -29.99 18.13 0.56
C LEU A 200 -29.68 18.26 2.05
N VAL A 201 -28.41 18.43 2.42
CA VAL A 201 -27.99 18.64 3.82
C VAL A 201 -28.57 19.94 4.36
N ARG A 202 -28.45 21.05 3.61
CA ARG A 202 -29.05 22.34 4.01
C ARG A 202 -30.56 22.30 4.12
N ALA A 203 -31.23 21.52 3.26
CA ALA A 203 -32.67 21.31 3.32
C ALA A 203 -33.11 20.44 4.52
N ALA A 204 -32.24 19.54 5.01
CA ALA A 204 -32.50 18.77 6.22
C ALA A 204 -32.29 19.63 7.49
N GLU A 205 -31.25 20.46 7.51
CA GLU A 205 -30.96 21.39 8.62
C GLU A 205 -32.10 22.41 8.81
N SER A 206 -32.70 22.92 7.73
CA SER A 206 -33.83 23.87 7.82
C SER A 206 -35.14 23.26 8.31
N VAL A 207 -35.29 21.93 8.24
CA VAL A 207 -36.48 21.21 8.75
C VAL A 207 -36.35 20.91 10.24
N GLU A 208 -35.13 20.73 10.75
CA GLU A 208 -34.88 20.54 12.19
C GLU A 208 -35.09 21.83 13.00
N ASP A 209 -34.73 23.00 12.46
CA ASP A 209 -34.94 24.29 13.15
C ASP A 209 -36.44 24.62 13.37
N MET A 210 -37.30 24.31 12.38
CA MET A 210 -38.75 24.54 12.47
C MET A 210 -39.46 23.58 13.45
N SER A 211 -38.79 22.51 13.87
CA SER A 211 -39.33 21.52 14.82
C SER A 211 -39.13 21.93 16.28
N SER A 212 -38.29 22.95 16.55
CA SER A 212 -37.90 23.38 17.90
C SER A 212 -38.71 24.55 18.47
N GLU A 213 -39.53 25.24 17.66
CA GLU A 213 -40.32 26.40 18.11
C GLU A 213 -41.77 26.07 18.56
N GLY A 214 -42.15 24.79 18.59
CA GLY A 214 -43.52 24.35 18.92
C GLY A 214 -43.83 24.05 20.40
N GLU A 215 -42.83 24.06 21.29
CA GLU A 215 -42.99 23.65 22.69
C GLU A 215 -42.66 24.80 23.66
N ALA A 216 -43.39 25.92 23.55
CA ALA A 216 -43.39 26.94 24.59
C ALA A 216 -44.68 27.75 24.58
N SER A 217 -45.70 27.29 25.34
CA SER A 217 -46.39 28.13 26.33
C SER A 217 -47.43 27.33 27.13
N PRO A 218 -47.72 27.74 28.39
CA PRO A 218 -48.39 26.93 29.42
C PRO A 218 -49.92 26.98 29.38
#